data_AF-A0A351ZZV8-F1
#
_entry.id   AF-A0A351ZZV8-F1
#
_cell.length_a   1.000
_cell.length_b   1.000
_cell.length_c   1.000
_cell.angle_alpha   90.00
_cell.angle_beta   90.00
_cell.angle_gamma   90.00
#
_symmetry.space_group_name_H-M   'P 1'
#
loop_
_entity.id
_entity.type
_entity.pdbx_description
1 polymer ?
#
loop_
_entity_poly.entity_id
_entity_poly.type
_entity_poly.pdbx_seq_one_letter_code
_entity_poly.pdbx_strand_id
1 'polypeptide(L)' 'AKAQRIRCACHGGAFAVTGEPVAGPPRTPLARLECRMDEGRLYVRTGKPSNV' A
#
# COMPACT_ATOMS: atom_id res chain seq x y z
N ALA A 1 20.98 -4.04 1.93
CA ALA A 1 19.81 -4.52 1.16
C ALA A 1 19.01 -3.32 0.65
N LYS A 2 18.56 -3.32 -0.61
CA LYS A 2 17.72 -2.22 -1.14
C LYS A 2 16.35 -2.33 -0.47
N ALA A 3 16.00 -1.39 0.41
CA ALA A 3 14.65 -1.33 0.96
C ALA A 3 13.65 -1.30 -0.21
N GLN A 4 12.73 -2.27 -0.24
CA GLN A 4 11.68 -2.31 -1.25
C GLN A 4 10.71 -1.16 -0.94
N ARG A 5 10.52 -0.25 -1.90
CA ARG A 5 9.66 0.92 -1.78
C ARG A 5 8.83 1.08 -3.04
N ILE A 6 7.60 1.49 -2.85
CA ILE A 6 6.63 1.75 -3.91
C ILE A 6 6.84 3.21 -4.32
N ARG A 7 7.13 3.47 -5.61
CA ARG A 7 7.38 4.82 -6.12
C ARG A 7 6.14 5.36 -6.84
N CYS A 8 5.74 6.57 -6.48
CA CYS A 8 4.72 7.31 -7.21
C CYS A 8 5.34 7.96 -8.44
N ALA A 9 4.85 7.60 -9.62
CA ALA A 9 5.37 8.11 -10.89
C ALA A 9 5.06 9.61 -11.13
N CYS A 10 4.10 10.20 -10.42
CA CYS A 10 3.64 11.56 -10.70
C CYS A 10 4.62 12.64 -10.22
N HIS A 11 5.13 12.52 -8.98
CA HIS A 11 5.93 13.58 -8.34
C HIS A 11 7.13 13.03 -7.54
N GLY A 12 7.50 11.76 -7.75
CA GLY A 12 8.67 11.15 -7.11
C GLY A 12 8.49 10.73 -5.64
N GLY A 13 7.28 10.85 -5.09
CA GLY A 13 6.96 10.34 -3.76
C GLY A 13 7.15 8.83 -3.62
N ALA A 14 7.28 8.35 -2.39
CA ALA A 14 7.52 6.94 -2.12
C ALA A 14 6.86 6.48 -0.83
N PHE A 15 6.50 5.19 -0.81
CA PHE A 15 5.95 4.50 0.35
C PHE A 15 6.82 3.29 0.70
N ALA A 16 6.91 2.98 1.99
CA ALA A 16 7.33 1.65 2.43
C ALA A 16 6.29 0.61 1.99
N VAL A 17 6.68 -0.67 1.91
CA VAL A 17 5.73 -1.77 1.61
C VAL A 17 4.61 -1.90 2.64
N THR A 18 4.77 -1.31 3.83
CA THR A 18 3.74 -1.23 4.88
C THR A 18 2.67 -0.16 4.61
N GLY A 19 2.90 0.72 3.63
CA GLY A 19 2.01 1.83 3.29
C GLY A 19 2.43 3.19 3.84
N GLU A 20 3.43 3.24 4.72
CA GLU A 20 3.91 4.51 5.31
C GLU A 20 4.61 5.39 4.26
N PRO A 21 4.34 6.71 4.21
CA PRO A 21 5.05 7.62 3.34
C PRO A 21 6.52 7.76 3.80
N VAL A 22 7.45 7.57 2.88
CA VAL A 22 8.91 7.70 3.13
C VAL A 22 9.58 8.74 2.24
N ALA A 23 8.84 9.29 1.26
CA ALA A 23 9.24 10.48 0.51
C ALA A 23 7.99 11.23 0.02
N GLY A 24 8.01 12.56 0.14
CA GLY A 24 6.91 13.43 -0.28
C GLY A 24 6.73 13.50 -1.80
N PRO A 25 5.58 13.99 -2.31
CA PRO A 25 4.57 14.77 -1.59
C PRO A 25 3.52 14.06 -0.69
N PRO A 26 3.27 12.73 -0.75
CA PRO A 26 2.26 12.08 0.12
C PRO A 26 2.48 12.32 1.62
N ARG A 27 1.40 12.64 2.35
CA ARG A 27 1.40 12.88 3.81
C ARG A 27 0.61 11.88 4.64
N THR A 28 -0.20 11.06 3.99
CA THR A 28 -1.04 10.04 4.63
C THR A 28 -0.58 8.64 4.20
N PRO A 29 -0.60 7.65 5.09
CA PRO A 29 -0.36 6.26 4.72
C PRO A 29 -1.35 5.76 3.67
N LEU A 30 -0.94 4.76 2.90
CA LEU A 30 -1.83 4.04 2.00
C LEU A 30 -2.90 3.29 2.80
N ALA A 31 -4.13 3.28 2.30
CA ALA A 31 -5.19 2.48 2.88
C ALA A 31 -4.85 0.98 2.80
N ARG A 32 -5.07 0.26 3.90
CA ARG A 32 -4.91 -1.20 3.93
C ARG A 32 -6.17 -1.87 3.42
N LEU A 33 -6.02 -2.77 2.46
CA LEU A 33 -7.09 -3.64 1.99
C LEU A 33 -6.97 -5.00 2.68
N GLU A 34 -8.11 -5.57 3.06
CA GLU A 34 -8.16 -6.94 3.57
C GLU A 34 -7.94 -7.92 2.41
N CYS A 35 -7.07 -8.90 2.64
CA CYS A 35 -6.74 -9.93 1.68
C CYS A 35 -6.86 -11.30 2.33
N ARG A 36 -7.33 -12.30 1.58
CA ARG A 36 -7.40 -13.70 2.00
C ARG A 36 -6.83 -14.59 0.92
N MET A 37 -6.09 -15.62 1.31
CA MET A 37 -5.60 -16.65 0.41
C MET A 37 -6.51 -17.88 0.52
N ASP A 38 -6.94 -18.41 -0.61
CA ASP A 38 -7.83 -19.58 -0.67
C ASP A 38 -7.53 -20.39 -1.92
N GLU A 39 -7.26 -21.69 -1.78
CA GLU A 39 -6.95 -22.59 -2.89
C GLU A 39 -5.91 -22.03 -3.90
N GLY A 40 -4.84 -21.39 -3.40
CA GLY A 40 -3.79 -20.79 -4.23
C GLY A 40 -4.19 -19.49 -4.95
N ARG A 41 -5.37 -18.93 -4.64
CA ARG A 41 -5.86 -17.65 -5.17
C ARG A 41 -5.86 -16.59 -4.07
N LEU A 42 -5.39 -15.39 -4.42
CA LEU A 42 -5.43 -14.21 -3.55
C LEU A 42 -6.71 -13.41 -3.82
N TYR A 43 -7.55 -13.28 -2.81
CA TYR A 43 -8.76 -12.46 -2.83
C TYR A 43 -8.50 -11.15 -2.12
N VAL A 44 -8.89 -10.04 -2.74
CA VAL A 44 -8.78 -8.69 -2.16
C VAL A 44 -10.17 -8.11 -2.01
N ARG A 45 -10.52 -7.63 -0.82
CA ARG A 45 -11.80 -6.96 -0.59
C ARG A 45 -11.76 -5.56 -1.22
N THR A 46 -12.41 -5.41 -2.37
CA THR A 46 -12.56 -4.11 -3.05
C THR A 46 -13.75 -3.35 -2.46
N GLY A 47 -13.54 -2.11 -2.01
CA GLY A 47 -14.57 -1.27 -1.38
C GLY A 47 -13.93 -0.25 -0.44
N LYS A 48 -14.75 0.60 0.21
CA LYS A 48 -14.23 1.50 1.26
C LYS A 48 -13.60 0.62 2.36
N PRO A 49 -12.31 0.78 2.69
CA PRO A 49 -11.71 0.04 3.79
C PRO A 49 -12.53 0.34 5.06
N SER A 50 -12.85 -0.69 5.84
CA SER A 50 -13.47 -0.48 7.15
C SER A 50 -12.49 0.31 8.01
N ASN A 51 -12.93 1.46 8.52
CA ASN A 51 -12.21 2.20 9.57
C ASN A 51 -12.30 1.37 10.85
N VAL A 52 -11.43 0.37 10.98
CA VAL A 52 -11.09 -0.25 12.27
C VAL A 52 -9.65 0.11 12.55
#